data_AF-A0A1W9I633-F1
#
_entry.id   AF-A0A1W9I633-F1
#
_cell.length_a   1.000
_cell.length_b   1.000
_cell.length_c   1.000
_cell.angle_alpha   90.00
_cell.angle_beta   90.00
_cell.angle_gamma   90.00
#
_symmetry.space_group_name_H-M   'P 1'
#
loop_
_entity.id
_entity.type
_entity.pdbx_description
1 polymer ?
#
loop_
_entity_poly.entity_id
_entity_poly.type
_entity_poly.pdbx_seq_one_letter_code
_entity_poly.pdbx_strand_id
1 'polypeptide(L)'
;MIAVITGALSVTTPALADCKADLAAVDTSFTETLKRLESVAKGTQAQKCAAYRSHVKIMINGYNVFMRCMSGHEQRENAGQMSDSIGDFNELIKRRCSR
;
A
#
# COMPACT_ATOMS: atom_id res chain seq x y z
N MET A 1 -23.81 43.28 21.29
CA MET A 1 -22.43 42.99 20.85
C MET A 1 -22.47 41.68 20.08
N ILE A 2 -22.22 41.71 18.76
CA ILE A 2 -22.24 40.52 17.90
C ILE A 2 -20.78 40.11 17.69
N ALA A 3 -20.38 38.98 18.28
CA ALA A 3 -19.07 38.39 18.05
C ALA A 3 -19.11 37.64 16.71
N VAL A 4 -18.35 38.14 15.74
CA VAL A 4 -18.18 37.50 14.44
C VAL A 4 -17.24 36.30 14.63
N ILE A 5 -17.75 35.09 14.39
CA ILE A 5 -16.96 33.87 14.40
C ILE A 5 -16.16 33.82 13.10
N THR A 6 -14.87 34.15 13.17
CA THR A 6 -13.94 33.98 12.05
C THR A 6 -13.63 32.50 11.88
N GLY A 7 -14.38 31.80 11.02
CA GLY A 7 -14.06 30.44 10.60
C GLY A 7 -12.92 30.46 9.58
N ALA A 8 -11.75 29.93 9.94
CA ALA A 8 -10.68 29.68 8.99
C ALA A 8 -11.10 28.54 8.04
N LEU A 9 -11.27 28.86 6.75
CA LEU A 9 -11.46 27.87 5.70
C LEU A 9 -10.10 27.23 5.41
N SER A 10 -9.87 26.03 5.94
CA SER A 10 -8.74 25.19 5.51
C SER A 10 -9.00 24.76 4.06
N VAL A 11 -8.28 25.37 3.11
CA VAL A 11 -8.29 24.95 1.71
C VAL A 11 -7.46 23.67 1.62
N THR A 12 -8.13 22.52 1.70
CA THR A 12 -7.53 21.25 1.28
C THR A 12 -7.37 21.31 -0.23
N THR A 13 -6.14 21.40 -0.73
CA THR A 13 -5.90 21.33 -2.18
C THR A 13 -6.31 19.95 -2.70
N PRO A 14 -6.85 19.83 -3.93
CA PRO A 14 -7.31 18.55 -4.48
C PRO A 14 -6.25 17.44 -4.36
N ALA A 15 -4.98 17.77 -4.59
CA ALA A 15 -3.86 16.84 -4.45
C ALA A 15 -3.68 16.27 -3.03
N LEU A 16 -3.98 17.04 -1.97
CA LEU A 16 -3.93 16.54 -0.59
C LEU A 16 -5.11 15.62 -0.27
N ALA A 17 -6.30 15.91 -0.81
CA ALA A 17 -7.48 15.05 -0.66
C ALA A 17 -7.27 13.70 -1.36
N ASP A 18 -6.69 13.72 -2.56
CA ASP A 18 -6.33 12.53 -3.32
C ASP A 18 -5.33 11.67 -2.54
N CYS A 19 -4.31 12.30 -1.95
CA CYS A 19 -3.31 11.57 -1.17
C CYS A 19 -3.84 10.91 0.10
N LYS A 20 -4.79 11.54 0.79
CA LYS A 20 -5.44 10.91 1.95
C LYS A 20 -6.23 9.66 1.53
N ALA A 21 -7.00 9.76 0.45
CA ALA A 21 -7.78 8.65 -0.07
C ALA A 21 -6.88 7.51 -0.55
N ASP A 22 -5.81 7.83 -1.29
CA ASP A 22 -4.85 6.86 -1.80
C ASP A 22 -4.14 6.10 -0.67
N LEU A 23 -3.67 6.81 0.37
CA LEU A 23 -3.02 6.18 1.52
C LEU A 23 -3.98 5.23 2.26
N ALA A 24 -5.24 5.61 2.45
CA ALA A 24 -6.25 4.75 3.05
C ALA A 24 -6.58 3.52 2.17
N ALA A 25 -6.58 3.69 0.84
CA ALA A 25 -6.78 2.61 -0.10
C ALA A 25 -5.61 1.62 -0.10
N VAL A 26 -4.37 2.10 0.08
CA VAL A 26 -3.19 1.24 0.27
C VAL A 26 -3.35 0.39 1.52
N ASP A 27 -3.67 0.98 2.68
CA ASP A 27 -3.86 0.23 3.93
C ASP A 27 -4.95 -0.85 3.82
N THR A 28 -6.08 -0.49 3.21
CA THR A 28 -7.19 -1.43 2.95
C THR A 28 -6.73 -2.59 2.05
N SER A 29 -6.06 -2.28 0.93
CA SER A 29 -5.57 -3.29 -0.02
C SER A 29 -4.52 -4.21 0.61
N PHE A 30 -3.67 -3.67 1.49
CA PHE A 30 -2.70 -4.45 2.25
C PHE A 30 -3.39 -5.44 3.17
N THR A 31 -4.31 -4.95 4.00
CA THR A 31 -5.11 -5.79 4.90
C THR A 31 -5.82 -6.92 4.16
N GLU A 32 -6.46 -6.61 3.03
CA GLU A 32 -7.16 -7.61 2.22
C GLU A 32 -6.22 -8.66 1.63
N THR A 33 -5.07 -8.23 1.08
CA THR A 33 -4.13 -9.18 0.48
C THR A 33 -3.39 -10.02 1.51
N LEU A 34 -3.09 -9.50 2.70
CA LEU A 34 -2.56 -10.30 3.81
C LEU A 34 -3.55 -11.39 4.22
N LYS A 35 -4.83 -11.06 4.41
CA LYS A 35 -5.89 -12.05 4.66
C LYS A 35 -5.98 -13.10 3.55
N ARG A 36 -5.78 -12.69 2.29
CA ARG A 36 -5.74 -13.61 1.16
C ARG A 36 -4.53 -14.54 1.21
N LEU A 37 -3.35 -14.05 1.61
CA LEU A 37 -2.16 -14.89 1.80
C LEU A 37 -2.40 -15.95 2.88
N GLU A 38 -3.01 -15.55 4.00
CA GLU A 38 -3.38 -16.44 5.10
C GLU A 38 -4.39 -17.51 4.65
N SER A 39 -5.44 -17.11 3.90
CA SER A 39 -6.49 -18.04 3.46
C SER A 39 -5.98 -19.11 2.49
N VAL A 40 -4.93 -18.80 1.71
CA VAL A 40 -4.29 -19.78 0.80
C VAL A 40 -3.09 -20.51 1.43
N ALA A 41 -2.78 -20.29 2.70
CA ALA A 41 -1.60 -20.91 3.34
C ALA A 41 -1.62 -22.44 3.31
N LYS A 42 -2.80 -23.06 3.32
CA LYS A 42 -3.02 -24.51 3.15
C LYS A 42 -3.50 -24.90 1.74
N GLY A 43 -3.60 -23.95 0.82
CA GLY A 43 -4.01 -24.18 -0.56
C GLY A 43 -2.93 -24.83 -1.42
N THR A 44 -3.30 -25.12 -2.67
CA THR A 44 -2.37 -25.62 -3.71
C THR A 44 -1.25 -24.62 -4.00
N GLN A 45 -0.14 -25.11 -4.54
CA GLN A 45 0.98 -24.25 -4.95
C GLN A 45 0.53 -23.18 -5.95
N ALA A 46 -0.36 -23.52 -6.89
CA ALA A 46 -0.92 -22.58 -7.85
C ALA A 46 -1.70 -21.45 -7.17
N GLN A 47 -2.55 -21.76 -6.18
CA GLN A 47 -3.30 -20.76 -5.41
C GLN A 47 -2.36 -19.82 -4.64
N LYS A 48 -1.34 -20.37 -3.97
CA LYS A 48 -0.31 -19.60 -3.27
C LYS A 48 0.42 -18.66 -4.21
N CYS A 49 0.86 -19.17 -5.36
CA CYS A 49 1.58 -18.38 -6.35
C CYS A 49 0.74 -17.26 -6.97
N ALA A 50 -0.56 -17.50 -7.20
CA ALA A 50 -1.48 -16.46 -7.63
C ALA A 50 -1.63 -15.36 -6.55
N ALA A 51 -1.72 -15.75 -5.28
CA ALA A 51 -1.82 -14.80 -4.17
C ALA A 51 -0.52 -13.99 -3.97
N TYR A 52 0.66 -14.62 -4.03
CA TYR A 52 1.96 -13.92 -3.96
C TYR A 52 2.10 -12.87 -5.06
N ARG A 53 1.80 -13.24 -6.33
CA ARG A 53 1.85 -12.29 -7.45
C ARG A 53 0.84 -11.16 -7.29
N SER A 54 -0.34 -11.44 -6.75
CA SER A 54 -1.34 -10.41 -6.44
C SER A 54 -0.84 -9.45 -5.35
N HIS A 55 -0.23 -9.98 -4.30
CA HIS A 55 0.30 -9.18 -3.19
C HIS A 55 1.43 -8.26 -3.66
N VAL A 56 2.38 -8.75 -4.47
CA VAL A 56 3.44 -7.93 -5.08
C VAL A 56 2.89 -6.74 -5.86
N LYS A 57 1.80 -6.93 -6.63
CA LYS A 57 1.16 -5.83 -7.37
C LYS A 57 0.63 -4.74 -6.42
N ILE A 58 0.03 -5.14 -5.29
CA ILE A 58 -0.44 -4.19 -4.27
C ILE A 58 0.73 -3.49 -3.59
N MET A 59 1.82 -4.20 -3.28
CA MET A 59 3.03 -3.59 -2.72
C MET A 59 3.64 -2.54 -3.65
N ILE A 60 3.74 -2.84 -4.96
CA ILE A 60 4.22 -1.87 -5.96
C ILE A 60 3.31 -0.63 -6.02
N ASN A 61 1.98 -0.82 -5.94
CA ASN A 61 1.05 0.30 -5.86
C ASN A 61 1.28 1.15 -4.59
N GLY A 62 1.41 0.49 -3.42
CA GLY A 62 1.71 1.15 -2.15
C GLY A 62 3.00 1.96 -2.19
N TYR A 63 4.07 1.39 -2.74
CA TYR A 63 5.34 2.09 -2.97
C TYR A 63 5.13 3.39 -3.76
N ASN A 64 4.42 3.31 -4.89
CA ASN A 64 4.18 4.49 -5.74
C ASN A 64 3.34 5.57 -5.04
N VAL A 65 2.35 5.17 -4.23
CA VAL A 65 1.57 6.10 -3.41
C VAL A 65 2.45 6.77 -2.36
N PHE A 66 3.30 6.03 -1.63
CA PHE A 66 4.23 6.62 -0.67
C PHE A 66 5.19 7.60 -1.33
N MET A 67 5.71 7.26 -2.51
CA MET A 67 6.59 8.16 -3.27
C MET A 67 5.89 9.45 -3.75
N ARG A 68 4.57 9.41 -4.00
CA ARG A 68 3.79 10.57 -4.45
C ARG A 68 3.26 11.43 -3.29
N CYS A 69 2.82 10.79 -2.21
CA CYS A 69 1.96 11.40 -1.20
C CYS A 69 2.63 11.66 0.14
N MET A 70 3.84 11.14 0.34
CA MET A 70 4.61 11.34 1.57
C MET A 70 5.89 12.14 1.27
N SER A 71 6.58 12.58 2.30
CA SER A 71 7.89 13.21 2.16
C SER A 71 8.78 12.94 3.38
N GLY A 72 10.06 13.29 3.30
CA GLY A 72 10.97 13.22 4.43
C GLY A 72 11.34 11.79 4.85
N HIS A 73 11.57 11.58 6.14
CA HIS A 73 12.03 10.29 6.68
C HIS A 73 10.98 9.19 6.52
N GLU A 74 9.73 9.48 6.86
CA GLU A 74 8.61 8.52 6.81
C GLU A 74 8.40 7.96 5.40
N GLN A 75 8.48 8.82 4.37
CA GLN A 75 8.44 8.36 2.98
C GLN A 75 9.55 7.34 2.68
N ARG A 76 10.79 7.64 3.06
CA ARG A 76 11.94 6.78 2.76
C ARG A 76 11.85 5.46 3.49
N GLU A 77 11.42 5.48 4.75
CA GLU A 77 11.23 4.28 5.55
C GLU A 77 10.13 3.40 4.95
N ASN A 78 8.93 3.94 4.75
CA ASN A 78 7.80 3.19 4.23
C ASN A 78 8.06 2.65 2.82
N ALA A 79 8.60 3.48 1.92
CA ALA A 79 8.95 3.06 0.57
C ALA A 79 10.12 2.05 0.56
N GLY A 80 11.09 2.19 1.46
CA GLY A 80 12.21 1.26 1.63
C GLY A 80 11.74 -0.12 2.07
N GLN A 81 10.98 -0.19 3.17
CA GLN A 81 10.41 -1.46 3.67
C GLN A 81 9.51 -2.14 2.61
N MET A 82 8.77 -1.33 1.85
CA MET A 82 7.95 -1.82 0.74
C MET A 82 8.81 -2.43 -0.38
N SER A 83 9.88 -1.73 -0.78
CA SER A 83 10.82 -2.20 -1.80
C SER A 83 11.50 -3.50 -1.39
N ASP A 84 11.94 -3.61 -0.15
CA ASP A 84 12.58 -4.82 0.38
C ASP A 84 11.60 -6.00 0.38
N SER A 85 10.37 -5.78 0.85
CA SER A 85 9.30 -6.80 0.85
C SER A 85 8.95 -7.26 -0.57
N ILE A 86 8.93 -6.35 -1.56
CA ILE A 86 8.76 -6.69 -2.98
C ILE A 86 9.89 -7.62 -3.44
N GLY A 87 11.13 -7.33 -3.07
CA GLY A 87 12.29 -8.18 -3.35
C GLY A 87 12.11 -9.60 -2.81
N ASP A 88 11.74 -9.71 -1.53
CA ASP A 88 11.54 -10.99 -0.85
C ASP A 88 10.44 -11.84 -1.50
N PHE A 89 9.29 -11.24 -1.80
CA PHE A 89 8.21 -11.95 -2.48
C PHE A 89 8.56 -12.34 -3.92
N ASN A 90 9.28 -11.50 -4.65
CA ASN A 90 9.73 -11.84 -6.00
C ASN A 90 10.70 -13.02 -5.98
N GLU A 91 11.59 -13.08 -5.00
CA GLU A 91 12.51 -14.20 -4.82
C GLU A 91 11.75 -15.47 -4.41
N LEU A 92 10.75 -15.36 -3.53
CA LEU A 92 9.85 -16.46 -3.17
C LEU A 92 9.11 -17.01 -4.40
N ILE A 93 8.57 -16.12 -5.23
CA ILE A 93 7.88 -16.47 -6.48
C ILE A 93 8.85 -17.18 -7.43
N LYS A 94 10.06 -16.63 -7.62
CA LYS A 94 11.08 -17.23 -8.49
C LYS A 94 11.42 -18.66 -8.07
N ARG A 95 11.56 -18.92 -6.77
CA ARG A 95 11.92 -20.24 -6.24
C ARG A 95 10.77 -21.25 -6.26
N ARG A 96 9.51 -20.80 -6.10
CA ARG A 96 8.37 -21.70 -5.83
C ARG A 96 7.27 -21.70 -6.89
N CYS A 97 7.30 -20.76 -7.82
CA CYS A 97 6.20 -20.50 -8.74
C CYS A 97 6.66 -20.58 -10.19
N SER A 98 7.19 -21.74 -10.60
CA SER A 98 7.45 -22.05 -12.01
C SER A 98 6.22 -21.74 -12.88
N ARG A 99 6.46 -21.37 -14.14
CA ARG A 99 5.37 -21.13 -15.11
C ARG A 99 4.57 -22.39 -15.34
#